data_AF-A0A1F8UYV9-F1
#
_entry.id   AF-A0A1F8UYV9-F1
#
_cell.length_a   1.000
_cell.length_b   1.000
_cell.length_c   1.000
_cell.angle_alpha   90.00
_cell.angle_beta   90.00
_cell.angle_gamma   90.00
#
_symmetry.space_group_name_H-M   'P 1'
#
loop_
_entity.id
_entity.type
_entity.pdbx_description
1 polymer ?
#
loop_
_entity_poly.entity_id
_entity_poly.type
_entity_poly.pdbx_seq_one_letter_code
_entity_poly.pdbx_strand_id
1 'polypeptide(L)'
;MLDEENTILKFHKHFNGIKSADHFWVYMNEYGDIWQFSINQVGLFDNVDVPAINSDKLTSKVTEYAKILSKNDNASVKVNLDKFYLDIDSEGNPFLHVSTRVSSGEKSKDGSLIYGNSSIIPVYCADVKDD
;
A
#
# COMPACT_ATOMS: atom_id res chain seq x y z
N MET A 1 -13.66 -5.78 38.93
CA MET A 1 -13.59 -5.18 37.59
C MET A 1 -12.84 -6.18 36.75
N LEU A 2 -13.53 -6.90 35.87
CA LEU A 2 -12.88 -7.76 34.90
C LEU A 2 -12.53 -6.85 33.72
N ASP A 3 -11.27 -6.85 33.32
CA ASP A 3 -10.83 -6.24 32.07
C ASP A 3 -11.52 -7.01 30.94
N GLU A 4 -12.58 -6.44 30.36
CA GLU A 4 -13.26 -7.07 29.22
C GLU A 4 -12.28 -7.11 28.04
N GLU A 5 -11.89 -8.33 27.64
CA GLU A 5 -11.08 -8.55 26.45
C GLU A 5 -11.91 -8.15 25.21
N ASN A 6 -11.65 -6.94 24.72
CA ASN A 6 -12.30 -6.42 23.53
C ASN A 6 -11.53 -6.87 22.28
N THR A 7 -12.23 -7.48 21.32
CA THR A 7 -11.65 -7.82 20.03
C THR A 7 -11.90 -6.70 19.04
N ILE A 8 -10.82 -6.20 18.41
CA ILE A 8 -10.89 -5.19 17.35
C ILE A 8 -10.53 -5.85 16.03
N LEU A 9 -11.50 -5.96 15.13
CA LEU A 9 -11.29 -6.47 13.77
C LEU A 9 -11.22 -5.30 12.79
N LYS A 10 -10.24 -5.35 11.86
CA LYS A 10 -10.10 -4.38 10.78
C LYS A 10 -10.37 -5.04 9.44
N PHE A 11 -11.30 -4.48 8.68
CA PHE A 11 -11.66 -4.95 7.34
C PHE A 11 -11.29 -3.90 6.31
N HIS A 12 -10.76 -4.34 5.18
CA HIS A 12 -10.39 -3.50 4.04
C HIS A 12 -11.26 -3.85 2.84
N LYS A 13 -11.76 -2.84 2.12
CA LYS A 13 -12.36 -3.06 0.79
C LYS A 13 -11.23 -3.43 -0.17
N HIS A 14 -11.45 -4.45 -1.01
CA HIS A 14 -10.46 -4.90 -1.99
C HIS A 14 -10.98 -4.70 -3.40
N PHE A 15 -10.10 -4.31 -4.32
CA PHE A 15 -10.36 -4.18 -5.75
C PHE A 15 -9.32 -4.99 -6.51
N ASN A 16 -9.75 -5.98 -7.29
CA ASN A 16 -8.85 -6.89 -8.03
C ASN A 16 -7.73 -7.48 -7.15
N GLY A 17 -8.06 -7.84 -5.90
CA GLY A 17 -7.10 -8.38 -4.92
C GLY A 17 -6.23 -7.34 -4.20
N ILE A 18 -6.38 -6.05 -4.51
CA ILE A 18 -5.61 -4.95 -3.91
C ILE A 18 -6.41 -4.33 -2.76
N LYS A 19 -5.79 -4.20 -1.60
CA LYS A 19 -6.37 -3.49 -0.44
C LYS A 19 -6.55 -2.02 -0.76
N SER A 20 -7.68 -1.43 -0.42
CA SER A 20 -7.89 0.02 -0.51
C SER A 20 -7.75 0.73 0.84
N ALA A 21 -7.68 2.06 0.76
CA ALA A 21 -7.72 2.97 1.88
C ALA A 21 -9.09 2.93 2.60
N ASP A 22 -10.16 2.49 1.93
CA ASP A 22 -11.46 2.22 2.57
C ASP A 22 -11.34 1.06 3.55
N HIS A 23 -11.49 1.37 4.83
CA HIS A 23 -11.53 0.37 5.88
C HIS A 23 -12.54 0.71 6.97
N PHE A 24 -13.05 -0.33 7.61
CA PHE A 24 -13.87 -0.21 8.79
C PHE A 24 -13.36 -1.12 9.88
N TRP A 25 -13.54 -0.68 11.12
CA TRP A 25 -13.26 -1.44 12.32
C TRP A 25 -14.55 -1.87 12.96
N VAL A 26 -14.55 -3.10 13.47
CA VAL A 26 -15.62 -3.68 14.26
C VAL A 26 -15.06 -3.97 15.64
N TYR A 27 -15.75 -3.48 16.65
CA TYR A 27 -15.42 -3.71 18.06
C TYR A 27 -16.43 -4.72 18.61
N MET A 28 -15.92 -5.84 19.10
CA MET A 28 -16.72 -6.95 19.61
C MET A 28 -16.40 -7.19 21.07
N ASN A 29 -17.43 -7.53 21.85
CA ASN A 29 -17.26 -8.02 23.22
C ASN A 29 -16.80 -9.49 23.22
N GLU A 30 -16.57 -10.05 24.42
CA GLU A 30 -16.15 -11.44 24.61
C GLU A 30 -17.16 -12.49 24.09
N TYR A 31 -18.43 -12.09 23.93
CA TYR A 31 -19.51 -12.95 23.40
C TYR A 31 -19.65 -12.88 21.88
N GLY A 32 -18.88 -12.01 21.21
CA GLY A 32 -18.94 -11.78 19.77
C GLY A 32 -20.00 -10.77 19.33
N ASP A 33 -20.66 -10.07 20.26
CA ASP A 33 -21.59 -9.00 19.90
C ASP A 33 -20.84 -7.75 19.45
N ILE A 34 -21.28 -7.19 18.32
CA ILE A 34 -20.78 -5.92 17.81
C ILE A 34 -21.43 -4.79 18.60
N TRP A 35 -20.62 -4.01 19.31
CA TRP A 35 -21.11 -2.87 20.10
C TRP A 35 -20.68 -1.52 19.51
N GLN A 36 -19.67 -1.50 18.65
CA GLN A 36 -19.25 -0.30 17.91
C GLN A 36 -18.72 -0.67 16.52
N PHE A 37 -18.97 0.22 15.56
CA PHE A 37 -18.27 0.26 14.29
C PHE A 37 -17.61 1.63 14.12
N SER A 38 -16.42 1.63 13.52
CA SER A 38 -15.73 2.85 13.08
C SER A 38 -15.42 2.71 11.61
N ILE A 39 -15.62 3.80 10.88
CA ILE A 39 -15.50 3.82 9.44
C ILE A 39 -14.48 4.91 9.10
N ASN A 40 -13.47 4.56 8.29
CA ASN A 40 -12.58 5.54 7.69
C ASN A 40 -12.78 5.50 6.18
N GLN A 41 -12.96 6.68 5.58
CA GLN A 41 -12.92 6.86 4.13
C GLN A 41 -13.97 6.07 3.31
N VAL A 42 -15.01 5.50 3.92
CA VAL A 42 -16.02 4.70 3.18
C VAL A 42 -16.73 5.52 2.10
N GLY A 43 -16.81 4.90 0.92
CA GLY A 43 -17.53 5.42 -0.23
C GLY A 43 -16.63 6.15 -1.24
N LEU A 44 -15.33 6.32 -0.93
CA LEU A 44 -14.38 6.93 -1.86
C LEU A 44 -14.31 6.19 -3.19
N PHE A 45 -14.51 4.86 -3.17
CA PHE A 45 -14.38 4.02 -4.35
C PHE A 45 -15.70 3.51 -4.93
N ASP A 46 -16.85 4.10 -4.57
CA ASP A 46 -18.14 3.57 -5.01
C ASP A 46 -18.40 3.72 -6.52
N ASN A 47 -17.76 4.68 -7.17
CA ASN A 47 -17.87 4.94 -8.61
C ASN A 47 -16.51 4.97 -9.32
N VAL A 48 -15.51 4.28 -8.76
CA VAL A 48 -14.14 4.31 -9.26
C VAL A 48 -13.86 2.99 -9.97
N ASP A 49 -13.57 3.08 -11.26
CA ASP A 49 -13.11 1.92 -12.02
C ASP A 49 -11.61 1.71 -11.75
N VAL A 50 -11.30 0.63 -11.03
CA VAL A 50 -9.93 0.27 -10.69
C VAL A 50 -9.48 -0.82 -11.67
N PRO A 51 -8.53 -0.52 -12.58
CA PRO A 51 -8.08 -1.50 -13.54
C PRO A 51 -7.29 -2.63 -12.87
N ALA A 52 -7.14 -3.75 -13.57
CA ALA A 52 -6.13 -4.74 -13.24
C ALA A 52 -4.74 -4.10 -13.39
N ILE A 53 -3.85 -4.39 -12.44
CA ILE A 53 -2.52 -3.76 -12.36
C ILE A 53 -1.46 -4.72 -12.89
N ASN A 54 -0.70 -4.25 -13.86
CA ASN A 54 0.46 -4.92 -14.39
C ASN A 54 1.64 -4.79 -13.42
N SER A 55 2.08 -5.91 -12.82
CA SER A 55 3.17 -5.92 -11.83
C SER A 55 4.52 -5.44 -12.39
N ASP A 56 4.78 -5.68 -13.67
CA ASP A 56 6.05 -5.33 -14.31
C ASP A 56 6.11 -3.84 -14.64
N LYS A 57 5.00 -3.26 -15.13
CA LYS A 57 4.86 -1.81 -15.30
C LYS A 57 4.95 -1.10 -13.95
N LEU A 58 4.30 -1.62 -12.91
CA LEU A 58 4.38 -1.08 -11.55
C LEU A 58 5.81 -1.08 -11.02
N THR A 59 6.50 -2.22 -11.09
CA THR A 59 7.90 -2.33 -10.64
C THR A 59 8.82 -1.37 -11.40
N SER A 60 8.61 -1.24 -12.71
CA SER A 60 9.38 -0.33 -13.56
C SER A 60 9.16 1.13 -13.17
N LYS A 61 7.90 1.56 -13.03
CA LYS A 61 7.55 2.93 -12.62
C LYS A 61 8.08 3.27 -11.24
N VAL A 62 7.90 2.37 -10.28
CA VAL A 62 8.43 2.56 -8.92
C VAL A 62 9.96 2.71 -8.94
N THR A 63 10.65 1.87 -9.72
CA THR A 63 12.11 1.93 -9.85
C THR A 63 12.58 3.23 -10.45
N GLU A 64 11.90 3.72 -11.50
CA GLU A 64 12.16 5.02 -12.13
C GLU A 64 12.07 6.16 -11.11
N TYR A 65 10.95 6.25 -10.38
CA TYR A 65 10.75 7.27 -9.35
C TYR A 65 11.77 7.17 -8.19
N ALA A 66 12.05 5.95 -7.73
CA ALA A 66 13.01 5.73 -6.65
C ALA A 66 14.43 6.16 -7.02
N LYS A 67 14.87 5.92 -8.26
CA LYS A 67 16.16 6.38 -8.77
C LYS A 67 16.24 7.91 -8.81
N ILE A 68 15.21 8.57 -9.32
CA ILE A 68 15.11 10.04 -9.34
C ILE A 68 15.24 10.61 -7.93
N LEU A 69 14.50 10.08 -6.96
CA LEU A 69 14.55 10.54 -5.56
C LEU A 69 15.92 10.32 -4.93
N SER A 70 16.59 9.22 -5.25
CA SER A 70 17.92 8.89 -4.71
C SER A 70 19.08 9.64 -5.39
N LYS A 71 18.82 10.33 -6.51
CA LYS A 71 19.86 10.98 -7.36
C LYS A 71 20.98 10.02 -7.75
N ASN A 72 20.65 8.73 -7.96
CA ASN A 72 21.61 7.69 -8.30
C ASN A 72 21.00 6.72 -9.32
N ASP A 73 21.45 6.82 -10.56
CA ASP A 73 20.93 6.01 -11.68
C ASP A 73 21.26 4.51 -11.55
N ASN A 74 22.29 4.19 -10.76
CA ASN A 74 22.75 2.83 -10.48
C ASN A 74 22.20 2.26 -9.16
N ALA A 75 21.28 2.96 -8.49
CA ALA A 75 20.67 2.47 -7.27
C ALA A 75 19.92 1.15 -7.52
N SER A 76 20.09 0.20 -6.60
CA SER A 76 19.29 -1.02 -6.59
C SER A 76 18.01 -0.74 -5.80
N VAL A 77 16.86 -0.96 -6.42
CA VAL A 77 15.54 -0.70 -5.82
C VAL A 77 14.87 -2.03 -5.50
N LYS A 78 14.43 -2.17 -4.25
CA LYS A 78 13.56 -3.27 -3.83
C LYS A 78 12.16 -2.75 -3.63
N VAL A 79 11.26 -3.16 -4.52
CA VAL A 79 9.83 -2.89 -4.42
C VAL A 79 9.21 -3.96 -3.52
N ASN A 80 8.45 -3.54 -2.50
CA ASN A 80 7.69 -4.46 -1.67
C ASN A 80 6.23 -4.47 -2.12
N LEU A 81 5.91 -5.39 -3.02
CA LEU A 81 4.56 -5.57 -3.54
C LEU A 81 3.58 -6.15 -2.49
N ASP A 82 4.04 -6.62 -1.34
CA ASP A 82 3.15 -7.09 -0.28
C ASP A 82 2.63 -5.94 0.61
N LYS A 83 3.13 -4.72 0.39
CA LYS A 83 2.85 -3.53 1.22
C LYS A 83 2.43 -2.33 0.38
N PHE A 84 1.52 -2.53 -0.58
CA PHE A 84 0.82 -1.43 -1.21
C PHE A 84 -0.68 -1.45 -0.94
N TYR A 85 -1.29 -0.27 -1.00
CA TYR A 85 -2.73 -0.09 -0.94
C TYR A 85 -3.16 0.95 -1.96
N LEU A 86 -4.41 0.83 -2.40
CA LEU A 86 -5.07 1.73 -3.32
C LEU A 86 -5.67 2.92 -2.56
N ASP A 87 -5.39 4.12 -3.03
CA ASP A 87 -6.03 5.36 -2.57
C ASP A 87 -6.54 6.15 -3.79
N ILE A 88 -7.20 7.26 -3.54
CA ILE A 88 -7.74 8.16 -4.55
C ILE A 88 -7.31 9.58 -4.28
N ASP A 89 -6.92 10.31 -5.32
CA ASP A 89 -6.57 11.72 -5.16
C ASP A 89 -7.82 12.59 -5.02
N SER A 90 -7.62 13.89 -4.82
CA SER A 90 -8.70 14.87 -4.71
C SER A 90 -9.54 15.04 -5.99
N GLU A 91 -9.05 14.54 -7.12
CA GLU A 91 -9.70 14.62 -8.43
C GLU A 91 -10.45 13.32 -8.78
N GLY A 92 -10.34 12.28 -7.95
CA GLY A 92 -10.97 10.99 -8.18
C GLY A 92 -10.11 9.99 -8.95
N ASN A 93 -8.80 10.25 -9.14
CA ASN A 93 -7.92 9.33 -9.85
C ASN A 93 -7.33 8.29 -8.89
N PRO A 94 -7.49 6.99 -9.16
CA PRO A 94 -6.95 5.93 -8.31
C PRO A 94 -5.43 5.81 -8.46
N PHE A 95 -4.73 5.67 -7.34
CA PHE A 95 -3.30 5.46 -7.30
C PHE A 95 -2.88 4.49 -6.19
N LEU A 96 -1.71 3.89 -6.33
CA LEU A 96 -1.15 2.92 -5.39
C LEU A 96 -0.08 3.58 -4.52
N HIS A 97 -0.21 3.46 -3.20
CA HIS A 97 0.87 3.76 -2.26
C HIS A 97 1.81 2.57 -2.16
N VAL A 98 2.94 2.61 -2.87
CA VAL A 98 3.88 1.49 -2.88
C VAL A 98 5.01 1.71 -1.89
N SER A 99 5.23 0.76 -0.99
CA SER A 99 6.40 0.77 -0.10
C SER A 99 7.65 0.30 -0.83
N THR A 100 8.70 1.11 -0.77
CA THR A 100 9.94 0.90 -1.50
C THR A 100 11.15 1.07 -0.60
N ARG A 101 12.22 0.37 -0.91
CA ARG A 101 13.53 0.61 -0.30
C ARG A 101 14.58 0.76 -1.38
N VAL A 102 15.47 1.71 -1.18
CA VAL A 102 16.56 2.00 -2.12
C VAL A 102 17.90 1.66 -1.44
N SER A 103 18.80 1.04 -2.20
CA SER A 103 20.19 0.81 -1.82
C SER A 103 21.10 1.70 -2.65
N SER A 104 22.07 2.34 -2.00
CA SER A 104 23.16 3.07 -2.65
C SER A 104 24.18 2.16 -3.35
N GLY A 105 24.05 0.83 -3.20
CA GLY A 105 25.00 -0.16 -3.69
C GLY A 105 25.97 -0.67 -2.63
N GLU A 106 25.93 -0.11 -1.41
CA GLU A 106 26.72 -0.58 -0.27
C GLU A 106 26.33 -2.01 0.13
N LYS A 107 27.34 -2.78 0.56
CA LYS A 107 27.17 -4.17 0.99
C LYS A 107 27.47 -4.33 2.48
N SER A 108 26.65 -5.13 3.13
CA SER A 108 26.84 -5.66 4.48
C SER A 108 28.09 -6.56 4.55
N LYS A 109 28.53 -6.89 5.76
CA LYS A 109 29.67 -7.80 6.00
C LYS A 109 29.48 -9.20 5.40
N ASP A 110 28.24 -9.62 5.19
CA ASP A 110 27.86 -10.90 4.57
C ASP A 110 27.71 -10.80 3.03
N GLY A 111 27.96 -9.63 2.43
CA GLY A 111 27.85 -9.39 0.99
C GLY A 111 26.44 -9.02 0.51
N SER A 112 25.43 -8.96 1.38
CA SER A 112 24.08 -8.50 1.03
C SER A 112 24.01 -6.99 0.83
N LEU A 113 23.11 -6.50 -0.03
CA LEU A 113 22.91 -5.05 -0.23
C LEU A 113 22.28 -4.39 1.01
N ILE A 114 22.82 -3.25 1.42
CA ILE A 114 22.25 -2.42 2.49
C ILE A 114 21.17 -1.54 1.89
N TYR A 115 19.97 -1.63 2.43
CA TYR A 115 18.82 -0.81 2.03
C TYR A 115 18.54 0.25 3.08
N GLY A 116 18.24 1.47 2.62
CA GLY A 116 17.81 2.56 3.49
C GLY A 116 16.39 2.37 4.05
N ASN A 117 15.90 3.45 4.67
CA ASN A 117 14.53 3.51 5.17
C ASN A 117 13.51 3.33 4.05
N SER A 118 12.32 2.82 4.40
CA SER A 118 11.24 2.70 3.43
C SER A 118 10.66 4.06 3.09
N SER A 119 10.45 4.30 1.80
CA SER A 119 9.70 5.44 1.27
C SER A 119 8.43 4.95 0.61
N ILE A 120 7.38 5.75 0.68
CA ILE A 120 6.11 5.48 -0.02
C ILE A 120 6.13 6.28 -1.32
N ILE A 121 5.97 5.59 -2.45
CA ILE A 121 5.87 6.20 -3.78
C ILE A 121 4.43 6.05 -4.27
N PRO A 122 3.71 7.15 -4.57
CA PRO A 122 2.42 7.07 -5.25
C PRO A 122 2.63 6.71 -6.72
N VAL A 123 1.85 5.76 -7.24
CA VAL A 123 1.86 5.39 -8.68
C VAL A 123 0.43 5.33 -9.18
N TYR A 124 0.07 6.14 -10.18
CA TYR A 124 -1.29 6.16 -10.71
C TYR A 124 -1.63 4.87 -11.44
N CYS A 125 -2.84 4.35 -11.20
CA CYS A 125 -3.27 3.08 -11.79
C CYS A 125 -3.32 3.14 -13.32
N ALA A 126 -3.59 4.32 -13.89
CA ALA A 126 -3.61 4.54 -15.34
C ALA A 126 -2.27 4.25 -16.01
N ASP A 127 -1.14 4.45 -15.32
CA ASP A 127 0.21 4.26 -15.85
C ASP A 127 0.65 2.78 -15.84
N VAL A 128 -0.04 1.96 -15.04
CA VAL A 128 0.36 0.58 -14.73
C VAL A 128 -0.76 -0.42 -14.94
N LYS A 129 -1.83 -0.03 -15.64
CA LYS A 129 -2.91 -0.95 -15.99
C LYS A 129 -2.45 -2.02 -16.99
N ASP A 130 -3.03 -3.21 -16.87
CA ASP A 130 -2.96 -4.22 -17.92
C ASP A 130 -3.65 -3.70 -19.19
N ASP A 131 -3.08 -4.05 -20.35
CA ASP A 131 -3.60 -3.67 -21.67
C ASP A 131 -4.73 -4.60 -22.14
#